data_AF-A0A947EIZ2-F1
#
_entry.id   AF-A0A947EIZ2-F1
#
_cell.length_a   1.000
_cell.length_b   1.000
_cell.length_c   1.000
_cell.angle_alpha   90.00
_cell.angle_beta   90.00
_cell.angle_gamma   90.00
#
_symmetry.space_group_name_H-M   'P 1'
#
loop_
_entity.id
_entity.type
_entity.pdbx_description
1 polymer ?
#
loop_
_entity_poly.entity_id
_entity_poly.type
_entity_poly.pdbx_seq_one_letter_code
_entity_poly.pdbx_strand_id
1 'polypeptide(L)'
;MRRSLIISAFFALLVLAFLSCIISNPRPEDCKIVEVKIGYLSEGGVNDIVFHSNNGDRFYINRGLEQGLNLEDLNNLVVNKSVTLHLAKVLGGRVVSEHISQLALNDSIIYTEFK
;
A
#
# COMPACT_ATOMS: atom_id res chain seq x y z
N MET A 1 19.58 -23.24 -30.74
CA MET A 1 19.54 -23.64 -29.31
C MET A 1 19.96 -22.52 -28.35
N ARG A 2 21.20 -21.99 -28.40
CA ARG A 2 21.68 -20.93 -27.47
C ARG A 2 20.85 -19.63 -27.49
N ARG A 3 20.47 -19.12 -28.67
CA ARG A 3 19.63 -17.90 -28.79
C ARG A 3 18.24 -18.07 -28.17
N SER A 4 17.63 -19.24 -28.35
CA SER A 4 16.32 -19.56 -27.76
C SER A 4 16.40 -19.66 -26.24
N LEU A 5 17.46 -20.25 -25.68
CA LEU A 5 17.68 -20.29 -24.23
C LEU A 5 17.85 -18.89 -23.62
N ILE A 6 18.56 -17.99 -24.30
CA ILE A 6 18.74 -16.60 -23.84
C ILE A 6 17.39 -15.86 -23.83
N ILE A 7 16.58 -16.01 -24.88
CA ILE A 7 15.25 -15.38 -24.95
C ILE A 7 14.35 -15.93 -23.84
N SER A 8 14.32 -17.24 -23.62
CA SER A 8 13.55 -17.86 -22.55
C SER A 8 13.99 -17.39 -21.17
N ALA A 9 15.29 -17.30 -20.91
CA ALA A 9 15.82 -16.80 -19.65
C ALA A 9 15.46 -15.33 -19.41
N PHE A 10 15.50 -14.50 -20.45
CA PHE A 10 15.07 -13.10 -20.37
C PHE A 10 13.58 -12.99 -20.04
N PHE A 11 12.72 -13.76 -20.71
CA PHE A 11 11.29 -13.79 -20.40
C PHE A 11 11.02 -14.27 -18.98
N ALA A 12 11.72 -15.30 -18.50
CA ALA A 12 11.57 -15.77 -17.12
C ALA A 12 11.96 -14.69 -16.11
N LEU A 13 13.07 -13.96 -16.35
CA LEU A 13 13.49 -12.85 -15.51
C LEU A 13 12.45 -11.72 -15.50
N LEU A 14 11.87 -11.41 -16.66
CA LEU A 14 10.82 -10.39 -16.79
C LEU A 14 9.58 -10.78 -15.96
N VAL A 15 9.14 -12.04 -16.05
CA VAL A 15 8.01 -12.55 -15.25
C VAL A 15 8.31 -12.45 -13.76
N LEU A 16 9.50 -12.86 -13.32
CA LEU A 16 9.90 -12.74 -11.91
C LEU A 16 9.93 -11.28 -11.43
N ALA A 17 10.39 -10.35 -12.27
CA ALA A 17 10.37 -8.93 -11.96
C ALA A 17 8.93 -8.42 -11.75
N PHE A 18 7.99 -8.76 -12.63
CA PHE A 18 6.58 -8.38 -12.47
C PHE A 18 5.93 -9.03 -11.24
N LEU A 19 6.21 -10.31 -10.96
CA LEU A 19 5.71 -10.98 -9.77
C LEU A 19 6.19 -10.31 -8.48
N SER A 20 7.40 -9.74 -8.48
CA SER A 20 7.93 -9.02 -7.31
C SER A 20 7.27 -7.64 -7.06
N CYS A 21 6.40 -7.18 -7.96
CA CYS A 21 5.56 -5.99 -7.76
C CYS A 21 4.19 -6.32 -7.15
N ILE A 22 3.82 -7.60 -7.06
CA ILE A 22 2.53 -8.00 -6.49
C ILE A 22 2.62 -7.95 -4.97
N ILE A 23 1.73 -7.18 -4.35
CA ILE A 23 1.56 -7.13 -2.90
C ILE A 23 0.50 -8.19 -2.53
N SER A 24 0.89 -9.17 -1.72
CA SER A 24 -0.01 -10.24 -1.26
C SER A 24 0.40 -10.72 0.12
N ASN A 25 -0.56 -10.79 1.06
CA ASN A 25 -0.34 -11.13 2.46
C ASN A 25 0.88 -10.41 3.07
N PRO A 26 0.87 -9.06 3.07
CA PRO A 26 1.98 -8.29 3.61
C PRO A 26 2.19 -8.61 5.08
N ARG A 27 3.44 -8.50 5.54
CA ARG A 27 3.81 -8.64 6.95
C ARG A 27 4.45 -7.35 7.46
N PRO A 28 4.45 -7.08 8.77
CA PRO A 28 5.04 -5.87 9.33
C PRO A 28 6.49 -5.60 8.87
N GLU A 29 7.33 -6.64 8.80
CA GLU A 29 8.72 -6.53 8.34
C GLU A 29 8.87 -6.12 6.86
N ASP A 30 7.86 -6.43 6.05
CA ASP A 30 7.81 -6.12 4.62
C ASP A 30 7.30 -4.70 4.36
N CYS A 31 7.08 -3.90 5.41
CA CYS A 31 6.60 -2.53 5.31
C CYS A 31 7.65 -1.49 5.73
N LYS A 32 7.53 -0.28 5.20
CA LYS A 32 8.15 0.93 5.76
C LYS A 32 7.11 1.62 6.64
N ILE A 33 7.49 1.94 7.87
CA ILE A 33 6.63 2.69 8.79
C ILE A 33 6.87 4.18 8.58
N VAL A 34 5.80 4.95 8.41
CA VAL A 34 5.84 6.41 8.33
C VAL A 34 4.73 7.03 9.17
N GLU A 35 5.02 8.17 9.77
CA GLU A 35 4.01 9.00 10.43
C GLU A 35 3.61 10.15 9.50
N VAL A 36 2.31 10.32 9.27
CA VAL A 36 1.79 11.28 8.29
C VAL A 36 0.59 12.03 8.87
N LYS A 37 0.57 13.35 8.69
CA LYS A 37 -0.60 14.17 8.99
C LYS A 37 -1.56 14.19 7.80
N ILE A 38 -2.76 13.65 8.00
CA ILE A 38 -3.78 13.54 6.95
C ILE A 38 -4.55 14.85 6.79
N GLY A 39 -4.69 15.31 5.55
CA GLY A 39 -5.47 16.49 5.19
C GLY A 39 -6.90 16.17 4.79
N TYR A 40 -7.08 15.22 3.87
CA TYR A 40 -8.39 14.76 3.44
C TYR A 40 -8.30 13.36 2.83
N LEU A 41 -9.45 12.70 2.68
CA LEU A 41 -9.59 11.42 2.00
C LEU A 41 -10.44 11.58 0.74
N SER A 42 -10.23 10.70 -0.24
CA SER A 42 -11.08 10.58 -1.41
C SER A 42 -11.23 9.12 -1.82
N GLU A 43 -12.28 8.80 -2.56
CA GLU A 43 -12.32 7.55 -3.31
C GLU A 43 -11.32 7.63 -4.49
N GLY A 44 -10.71 6.50 -4.83
CA GLY A 44 -9.83 6.36 -5.98
C GLY A 44 -10.10 5.07 -6.76
N GLY A 45 -9.82 5.10 -8.06
CA GLY A 45 -9.82 3.92 -8.91
C GLY A 45 -11.11 3.10 -8.85
N VAL A 46 -10.97 1.81 -8.54
CA VAL A 46 -12.08 0.87 -8.33
C VAL A 46 -12.14 0.56 -6.84
N ASN A 47 -12.86 1.40 -6.08
CA ASN A 47 -13.15 1.21 -4.65
C ASN A 47 -11.96 1.39 -3.68
N ASP A 48 -10.91 2.10 -4.09
CA ASP A 48 -9.78 2.43 -3.22
C ASP A 48 -10.11 3.61 -2.30
N ILE A 49 -9.48 3.66 -1.13
CA ILE A 49 -9.51 4.83 -0.25
C ILE A 49 -8.15 5.51 -0.32
N VAL A 50 -8.12 6.75 -0.80
CA VAL A 50 -6.91 7.54 -0.97
C VAL A 50 -6.79 8.56 0.15
N PHE A 51 -5.65 8.57 0.82
CA PHE A 51 -5.27 9.49 1.88
C PHE A 51 -4.33 10.54 1.32
N HIS A 52 -4.71 11.81 1.46
CA HIS A 52 -3.91 12.95 1.02
C HIS A 52 -3.29 13.61 2.24
N SER A 53 -1.96 13.68 2.27
CA SER A 53 -1.25 14.41 3.31
C SER A 53 -1.30 15.92 3.07
N ASN A 54 -1.08 16.71 4.12
CA ASN A 54 -0.97 18.17 3.98
C ASN A 54 0.24 18.62 3.15
N ASN A 55 1.21 17.74 2.93
CA ASN A 55 2.43 18.03 2.16
C ASN A 55 2.30 17.64 0.68
N GLY A 56 1.16 17.10 0.26
CA GLY A 56 0.89 16.69 -1.13
C GLY A 56 1.17 15.21 -1.43
N ASP A 57 1.74 14.46 -0.49
CA ASP A 57 1.90 13.01 -0.62
C ASP A 57 0.55 12.29 -0.62
N ARG A 58 0.48 11.16 -1.33
CA ARG A 58 -0.73 10.33 -1.48
C ARG A 58 -0.43 8.90 -1.10
N PHE A 59 -1.36 8.29 -0.37
CA PHE A 59 -1.30 6.89 0.06
C PHE A 59 -2.67 6.25 -0.17
N TYR A 60 -2.75 4.93 -0.27
CA TYR A 60 -4.04 4.29 -0.53
C TYR A 60 -4.22 2.94 0.15
N ILE A 61 -5.45 2.64 0.53
CA ILE A 61 -5.90 1.29 0.87
C ILE A 61 -6.59 0.73 -0.39
N ASN A 62 -6.01 -0.33 -0.96
CA ASN A 62 -6.54 -0.98 -2.15
C ASN A 62 -7.86 -1.69 -1.85
N ARG A 63 -8.90 -1.42 -2.63
CA ARG A 63 -10.26 -1.98 -2.46
C ARG A 63 -10.82 -1.80 -1.04
N GLY A 64 -10.43 -0.73 -0.36
CA GLY A 64 -10.85 -0.46 1.02
C GLY A 64 -12.37 -0.43 1.20
N LEU A 65 -13.10 0.16 0.24
CA LEU A 65 -14.57 0.20 0.29
C LEU A 65 -15.21 -1.19 0.15
N GLU A 66 -14.62 -2.08 -0.66
CA GLU A 66 -15.10 -3.47 -0.80
C GLU A 66 -14.83 -4.31 0.46
N GLN A 67 -13.80 -3.94 1.23
CA GLN A 67 -13.47 -4.56 2.51
C GLN A 67 -14.37 -4.05 3.66
N GLY A 68 -15.35 -3.21 3.36
CA GLY A 68 -16.32 -2.69 4.33
C GLY A 68 -15.86 -1.43 5.06
N LEU A 69 -14.74 -0.82 4.68
CA LEU A 69 -14.36 0.48 5.20
C LEU A 69 -15.31 1.56 4.68
N ASN A 70 -15.70 2.48 5.55
CA ASN A 70 -16.52 3.62 5.19
C ASN A 70 -15.65 4.89 5.12
N LEU A 71 -15.77 5.63 4.01
CA LEU A 71 -14.97 6.82 3.76
C LEU A 71 -15.26 7.95 4.76
N GLU A 72 -16.53 8.15 5.12
CA GLU A 72 -16.97 9.19 6.06
C GLU A 72 -16.48 8.89 7.48
N ASP A 73 -16.63 7.64 7.94
CA ASP A 73 -16.14 7.21 9.24
C ASP A 73 -14.61 7.37 9.36
N LEU A 74 -13.87 6.95 8.33
CA LEU A 74 -12.42 7.12 8.29
C LEU A 74 -12.03 8.61 8.26
N ASN A 75 -12.74 9.43 7.50
CA ASN A 75 -12.48 10.86 7.42
C ASN A 75 -12.59 11.52 8.81
N ASN A 76 -13.69 11.25 9.51
CA ASN A 76 -13.92 11.75 10.87
C ASN A 76 -12.86 11.29 11.88
N LEU A 77 -12.30 10.09 11.67
CA LEU A 77 -11.32 9.51 12.57
C LEU A 77 -9.89 10.03 12.35
N VAL A 78 -9.47 10.21 11.09
CA VAL A 78 -8.04 10.42 10.76
C VAL A 78 -7.69 11.81 10.23
N VAL A 79 -8.66 12.58 9.72
CA VAL A 79 -8.37 13.90 9.18
C VAL A 79 -7.88 14.86 10.26
N ASN A 80 -6.87 15.66 9.92
CA ASN A 80 -6.12 16.54 10.82
C ASN A 80 -5.36 15.82 11.95
N LYS A 81 -5.30 14.49 11.94
CA LYS A 81 -4.51 13.68 12.87
C LYS A 81 -3.22 13.20 12.21
N SER A 82 -2.21 12.93 13.05
CA SER A 82 -1.04 12.16 12.65
C SER A 82 -1.35 10.68 12.79
N VAL A 83 -1.23 9.93 11.70
CA VAL A 83 -1.44 8.49 11.66
C VAL A 83 -0.13 7.77 11.36
N THR A 84 -0.02 6.53 11.80
CA THR A 84 1.08 5.63 11.45
C THR A 84 0.65 4.73 10.30
N LEU A 85 1.36 4.81 9.18
CA LEU A 85 1.13 4.00 7.99
C LEU A 85 2.24 2.96 7.86
N HIS A 86 1.84 1.72 7.61
CA HIS A 86 2.74 0.66 7.18
C HIS A 86 2.62 0.51 5.67
N LEU A 87 3.61 1.02 4.94
CA LEU A 87 3.63 1.06 3.49
C LEU A 87 4.34 -0.16 2.92
N ALA A 88 3.67 -0.92 2.05
CA ALA A 88 4.22 -2.16 1.49
C ALA A 88 5.48 -1.90 0.65
N LYS A 89 6.52 -2.71 0.84
CA LYS A 89 7.70 -2.73 -0.03
C LYS A 89 7.51 -3.72 -1.17
N VAL A 90 7.99 -3.36 -2.35
CA VAL A 90 7.96 -4.17 -3.58
C VAL A 90 9.38 -4.32 -4.15
N LEU A 91 9.52 -5.11 -5.22
CA LEU A 91 10.81 -5.41 -5.86
C LEU A 91 11.84 -5.99 -4.87
N GLY A 92 11.39 -6.92 -4.01
CA GLY A 92 12.24 -7.54 -3.00
C GLY A 92 12.71 -6.57 -1.91
N GLY A 93 11.89 -5.57 -1.56
CA GLY A 93 12.19 -4.64 -0.47
C GLY A 93 12.89 -3.34 -0.90
N ARG A 94 13.20 -3.18 -2.20
CA ARG A 94 13.99 -2.04 -2.69
C ARG A 94 13.17 -0.78 -2.96
N VAL A 95 11.87 -0.94 -3.22
CA VAL A 95 10.96 0.17 -3.50
C VAL A 95 9.84 0.14 -2.47
N VAL A 96 9.52 1.30 -1.92
CA VAL A 96 8.36 1.48 -1.05
C VAL A 96 7.22 1.97 -1.92
N SER A 97 6.11 1.26 -1.92
CA SER A 97 4.88 1.70 -2.59
C SER A 97 4.06 2.60 -1.67
N GLU A 98 3.07 3.29 -2.24
CA GLU A 98 2.10 4.12 -1.53
C GLU A 98 0.92 3.30 -0.95
N HIS A 99 0.93 1.98 -1.14
CA HIS A 99 -0.09 1.06 -0.62
C HIS A 99 0.04 0.90 0.90
N ILE A 100 -1.05 1.19 1.61
CA ILE A 100 -1.19 1.06 3.06
C ILE A 100 -1.63 -0.36 3.38
N SER A 101 -0.73 -1.14 4.00
CA SER A 101 -1.05 -2.47 4.53
C SER A 101 -1.52 -2.44 5.98
N GLN A 102 -1.23 -1.37 6.72
CA GLN A 102 -1.82 -1.12 8.03
C GLN A 102 -1.88 0.38 8.32
N LEU A 103 -3.01 0.81 8.87
CA LEU A 103 -3.25 2.16 9.38
C LEU A 103 -3.48 2.06 10.89
N ALA A 104 -2.68 2.80 11.64
CA ALA A 104 -2.85 2.97 13.09
C ALA A 104 -2.98 4.44 13.45
N LEU A 105 -3.77 4.72 14.48
CA LEU A 105 -3.91 6.03 15.10
C LEU A 105 -3.64 5.86 16.60
N ASN A 106 -2.55 6.46 17.08
CA ASN A 106 -2.01 6.19 18.41
C ASN A 106 -1.75 4.68 18.59
N ASP A 107 -2.26 4.09 19.68
CA ASP A 107 -2.11 2.66 19.99
C ASP A 107 -3.19 1.78 19.34
N SER A 108 -4.12 2.37 18.57
CA SER A 108 -5.24 1.65 17.96
C SER A 108 -4.97 1.34 16.49
N ILE A 109 -5.08 0.07 16.11
CA ILE A 109 -5.10 -0.36 14.71
C ILE A 109 -6.49 -0.10 14.14
N ILE A 110 -6.57 0.75 13.12
CA ILE A 110 -7.83 1.10 12.44
C ILE A 110 -8.09 0.15 11.27
N TYR A 111 -7.02 -0.25 10.58
CA TYR A 111 -7.07 -1.16 9.45
C TYR A 111 -5.78 -1.95 9.35
N THR A 112 -5.85 -3.23 9.01
CA THR A 112 -4.65 -4.06 8.74
C THR A 112 -4.96 -5.18 7.75
N GLU A 113 -4.00 -5.45 6.87
CA GLU A 113 -3.95 -6.62 5.98
C GLU A 113 -3.13 -7.77 6.58
N PHE A 114 -2.49 -7.53 7.74
CA PHE A 114 -1.65 -8.51 8.42
C PHE A 114 -2.52 -9.65 8.98
N LYS A 115 -2.02 -10.89 8.86
CA LYS A 115 -2.67 -12.11 9.35
C LYS A 115 -1.83 -12.76 10.44
#